data_AF-A0A957V3A1-F1
#
_entry.id   AF-A0A957V3A1-F1
#
_cell.length_a   1.000
_cell.length_b   1.000
_cell.length_c   1.000
_cell.angle_alpha   90.00
_cell.angle_beta   90.00
_cell.angle_gamma   90.00
#
_symmetry.space_group_name_H-M   'P 1'
#
loop_
_entity.id
_entity.type
_entity.pdbx_description
1 polymer ?
#
loop_
_entity_poly.entity_id
_entity_poly.type
_entity_poly.pdbx_seq_one_letter_code
_entity_poly.pdbx_strand_id
1 'polypeptide(L)' 'MLEVRTLSDVLAGAARTLDTGRAEAEAQIAFATPELLWQVLTGKRWELLQAMCGAGPMSIREAARR' A
#
# COMPACT_ATOMS: atom_id res chain seq x y z
N MET A 1 2.35 -4.13 -1.83
CA MET A 1 1.77 -4.93 -0.73
C MET A 1 1.17 -4.03 0.36
N LEU A 2 0.04 -4.43 0.97
CA LEU A 2 -0.55 -3.78 2.16
C LEU A 2 -0.15 -4.60 3.40
N GLU A 3 0.39 -3.95 4.41
CA GLU A 3 0.94 -4.64 5.60
C GLU A 3 0.53 -3.94 6.90
N VAL A 4 0.57 -4.67 8.01
CA VAL A 4 0.47 -4.11 9.36
C VAL A 4 1.82 -4.23 10.05
N ARG A 5 2.47 -3.10 10.33
CA ARG A 5 3.83 -3.02 10.88
C ARG A 5 4.00 -1.78 11.73
N THR A 6 4.92 -1.84 12.69
CA THR A 6 5.24 -0.67 13.50
C THR A 6 6.07 0.34 12.69
N LEU A 7 6.06 1.59 13.14
CA LEU A 7 6.92 2.62 12.55
C LEU A 7 8.40 2.23 12.63
N SER A 8 8.82 1.59 13.73
CA SER A 8 10.20 1.12 13.90
C SER A 8 10.58 0.11 12.82
N ASP A 9 9.70 -0.83 12.49
CA ASP A 9 9.95 -1.84 11.45
C ASP A 9 10.05 -1.21 10.05
N VAL A 10 9.26 -0.17 9.78
CA VAL A 10 9.31 0.60 8.53
C VAL A 10 10.63 1.35 8.41
N LEU A 11 11.02 2.07 9.47
CA LEU A 11 12.27 2.83 9.49
C LEU A 11 13.50 1.93 9.43
N ALA A 12 13.47 0.78 10.11
CA ALA A 12 14.54 -0.21 10.03
C ALA A 12 14.67 -0.79 8.60
N GLY A 13 13.55 -1.03 7.90
CA GLY A 13 13.56 -1.41 6.49
C GLY A 13 14.15 -0.33 5.60
N ALA A 14 13.72 0.93 5.77
CA ALA A 14 14.24 2.06 5.02
C ALA A 14 15.76 2.25 5.23
N ALA A 15 16.24 2.15 6.47
CA ALA A 15 17.68 2.21 6.77
C ALA A 15 18.46 1.12 6.04
N ARG A 16 17.99 -0.13 6.05
CA ARG A 16 18.63 -1.23 5.29
C ARG A 16 18.68 -0.97 3.79
N THR A 17 17.61 -0.42 3.22
CA THR A 17 17.56 -0.04 1.80
C THR A 17 18.59 1.03 1.47
N LEU A 18 18.75 2.03 2.34
CA LEU A 18 19.77 3.06 2.19
C LEU A 18 21.18 2.51 2.31
N ASP A 19 21.43 1.65 3.30
CA ASP A 19 22.76 1.06 3.53
C ASP A 19 23.19 0.12 2.39
N THR A 20 22.26 -0.64 1.84
CA THR A 20 22.55 -1.63 0.80
C THR A 20 22.41 -1.09 -0.62
N GLY A 21 21.73 0.05 -0.79
CA GLY A 21 21.33 0.58 -2.09
C GLY A 21 20.34 -0.31 -2.85
N ARG A 22 19.77 -1.33 -2.21
CA ARG A 22 18.84 -2.28 -2.84
C ARG A 22 17.42 -1.96 -2.40
N ALA A 23 16.63 -1.46 -3.34
CA ALA A 23 15.21 -1.24 -3.12
C ALA A 23 14.48 -2.55 -2.81
N GLU A 24 13.41 -2.44 -2.03
CA GLU A 24 12.45 -3.53 -1.85
C GLU A 24 11.88 -3.94 -3.22
N ALA A 25 11.61 -5.24 -3.38
CA ALA A 25 11.13 -5.80 -4.65
C ALA A 25 9.76 -5.23 -5.05
N GLU A 26 8.95 -4.86 -4.06
CA GLU A 26 7.62 -4.30 -4.25
C GLU A 26 7.43 -3.05 -3.40
N ALA A 27 6.62 -2.12 -3.91
CA ALA A 27 6.15 -1.00 -3.11
C ALA A 27 5.23 -1.51 -1.99
N GLN A 28 5.51 -1.10 -0.75
CA GLN A 28 4.76 -1.48 0.44
C GLN A 28 4.08 -0.25 1.05
N ILE A 29 2.82 -0.41 1.48
CA ILE A 29 2.10 0.57 2.29
C ILE A 29 1.79 -0.12 3.63
N ALA A 30 2.36 0.40 4.71
CA ALA A 30 2.21 -0.15 6.05
C ALA A 30 1.22 0.67 6.89
N PHE A 31 0.39 -0.03 7.66
CA PHE A 31 -0.51 0.53 8.66
C PHE A 31 -0.01 0.17 10.06
N ALA A 32 -0.08 1.11 11.00
CA ALA A 32 0.40 0.89 12.37
C ALA A 32 -0.38 -0.22 13.10
N THR A 33 -1.67 -0.36 12.81
CA THR A 33 -2.53 -1.38 13.40
C THR A 33 -3.54 -1.92 12.37
N PRO A 34 -4.11 -3.12 12.60
CA PRO A 34 -5.18 -3.65 11.76
C PRO A 34 -6.43 -2.77 11.74
N GLU A 35 -6.76 -2.12 12.86
CA GLU A 35 -7.93 -1.24 12.98
C GLU A 35 -7.80 -0.02 12.08
N LEU A 36 -6.60 0.58 12.01
CA LEU A 36 -6.32 1.69 11.11
C LEU A 36 -6.46 1.26 9.64
N LEU A 37 -6.00 0.06 9.30
CA LEU A 37 -6.17 -0.50 7.96
C LEU A 37 -7.65 -0.57 7.61
N TRP A 38 -8.50 -1.13 8.47
CA TRP A 38 -9.95 -1.24 8.20
C TRP A 38 -10.68 0.10 8.22
N GLN A 39 -10.23 1.07 9.03
CA GLN A 39 -10.77 2.42 9.01
C GLN A 39 -10.49 3.14 7.68
N VAL A 40 -9.31 2.90 7.09
CA VAL A 40 -8.90 3.51 5.82
C VAL A 40 -9.46 2.75 4.62
N LEU A 41 -9.36 1.43 4.62
CA LEU A 41 -9.85 0.54 3.56
C LEU A 41 -11.29 0.10 3.84
N THR A 42 -12.20 1.05 3.69
CA THR A 42 -13.63 0.76 3.67
C THR A 42 -13.98 -0.12 2.46
N GLY A 43 -15.15 -0.78 2.49
CA GLY A 43 -15.58 -1.68 1.41
C GLY A 43 -15.46 -1.09 0.01
N LYS A 44 -15.94 0.15 -0.21
CA LYS A 44 -15.85 0.83 -1.51
C LYS A 44 -14.41 1.08 -1.98
N ARG A 45 -13.50 1.42 -1.06
CA ARG A 45 -12.09 1.63 -1.39
C ARG A 45 -11.41 0.32 -1.73
N TRP A 46 -11.80 -0.77 -1.05
CA TRP A 46 -11.32 -2.10 -1.36
C TRP A 46 -11.80 -2.58 -2.74
N GLU A 47 -13.08 -2.43 -3.05
CA GLU A 47 -13.65 -2.73 -4.38
C GLU A 47 -12.91 -1.98 -5.49
N LEU A 48 -12.65 -0.68 -5.28
CA LEU A 48 -11.87 0.12 -6.21
C LEU A 48 -10.45 -0.44 -6.39
N LEU A 49 -9.73 -0.75 -5.31
CA LEU A 49 -8.39 -1.34 -5.38
C LEU A 49 -8.39 -2.67 -6.14
N GLN A 50 -9.34 -3.56 -5.86
CA GLN A 50 -9.47 -4.83 -6.57
C GLN A 50 -9.67 -4.61 -8.07
N ALA A 51 -10.48 -3.62 -8.43
CA ALA A 51 -10.71 -3.29 -9.83
C ALA A 51 -9.46 -2.70 -10.50
N MET A 52 -8.67 -1.91 -9.78
CA MET A 52 -7.42 -1.34 -10.29
C MET A 52 -6.32 -2.38 -10.47
N CYS A 53 -6.29 -3.44 -9.65
CA CYS A 53 -5.28 -4.49 -9.74
C CYS A 53 -5.31 -5.18 -11.13
N GLY A 54 -4.18 -5.14 -11.83
CA GLY A 54 -4.01 -5.77 -13.16
C GLY A 54 -4.66 -5.01 -14.33
N ALA A 55 -5.32 -3.86 -14.09
CA ALA A 55 -6.03 -3.11 -15.11
C ALA A 55 -5.13 -2.25 -16.03
N GLY A 56 -3.83 -2.16 -15.74
CA GLY A 56 -2.90 -1.25 -16.42
C GLY A 56 -3.08 0.22 -16.02
N PRO A 57 -2.38 1.17 -16.66
CA PRO A 57 -2.56 2.60 -16.41
C PRO A 57 -4.02 3.03 -16.67
N MET A 58 -4.60 3.78 -15.73
CA MET A 58 -5.96 4.28 -15.85
C MET A 58 -6.07 5.72 -15.35
N SER A 59 -6.99 6.48 -15.92
CA SER A 59 -7.30 7.84 -15.49
C SER A 59 -8.13 7.86 -14.20
N ILE A 60 -8.07 8.97 -13.48
CA ILE A 60 -8.90 9.20 -12.28
C ILE A 60 -10.39 9.07 -12.62
N ARG A 61 -10.82 9.50 -13.81
CA ARG A 61 -12.22 9.42 -14.23
C ARG A 61 -12.66 7.98 -14.46
N GLU A 62 -11.80 7.13 -15.01
CA GLU A 62 -12.10 5.70 -15.17
C GLU A 62 -12.18 5.00 -13.82
N ALA A 63 -11.28 5.34 -12.89
CA ALA A 63 -11.31 4.80 -11.53
C ALA A 63 -12.61 5.20 -10.80
N ALA A 64 -13.03 6.47 -10.90
CA ALA A 64 -14.21 6.99 -10.22
C ALA A 64 -15.56 6.42 -10.71
N ARG A 65 -15.59 5.68 -11.83
CA ARG A 65 -16.81 5.04 -12.37
C ARG A 65 -17.00 3.60 -11.88
N ARG A 66 -16.04 3.06 -11.11
CA ARG A 66 -16.14 1.74 -10.49
C ARG A 66 -16.65 1.89 -9.07
#